data_AF-A0A4Y9SMM4-F1
#
_entry.id   AF-A0A4Y9SMM4-F1
#
_cell.length_a   1.000
_cell.length_b   1.000
_cell.length_c   1.000
_cell.angle_alpha   90.00
_cell.angle_beta   90.00
_cell.angle_gamma   90.00
#
_symmetry.space_group_name_H-M   'P 1'
#
loop_
_entity.id
_entity.type
_entity.pdbx_description
1 polymer ?
#
loop_
_entity_poly.entity_id
_entity_poly.type
_entity_poly.pdbx_seq_one_letter_code
_entity_poly.pdbx_strand_id
1 'polypeptide(L)'
;LSAWAARQPVAPALRPQLVPGLLGGLAGAALIALTGYLAPPALQQLAATVSMPALARVLYGGVTEELLMRWGAMTFFAWLFWRVFQRRAAAGAGVMVAAIAVAALGFGIGHLPAAATLLGQLTPGVIVYVVLGNATFGFIAGALYWKVGLEAAIIAHMGAHTVLLLSGF
;
A
#
# COMPACT_ATOMS: atom_id res chain seq x y z
N LEU A 1 10.42 16.27 -2.88
CA LEU A 1 11.62 16.63 -2.06
C LEU A 1 12.68 17.42 -2.83
N SER A 2 13.04 17.05 -4.08
CA SER A 2 14.02 17.79 -4.90
C SER A 2 13.63 19.25 -5.16
N ALA A 3 12.36 19.52 -5.47
CA ALA A 3 11.86 20.90 -5.64
C ALA A 3 12.05 21.73 -4.36
N TRP A 4 11.72 21.19 -3.19
CA TRP A 4 11.86 21.90 -1.92
C TRP A 4 13.34 22.15 -1.55
N ALA A 5 14.19 21.14 -1.74
CA ALA A 5 15.65 21.27 -1.58
C ALA A 5 16.26 22.30 -2.56
N ALA A 6 15.69 22.40 -3.76
CA ALA A 6 16.05 23.40 -4.76
C ALA A 6 15.31 24.75 -4.62
N ARG A 7 14.55 24.96 -3.52
CA ARG A 7 13.70 26.14 -3.28
C ARG A 7 12.70 26.45 -4.39
N GLN A 8 12.32 25.46 -5.18
CA GLN A 8 11.26 25.55 -6.17
C GLN A 8 9.88 25.32 -5.52
N PRO A 9 8.81 25.88 -6.11
CA PRO A 9 7.45 25.65 -5.64
C PRO A 9 7.11 24.15 -5.63
N VAL A 10 6.49 23.69 -4.56
CA VAL A 10 6.12 22.27 -4.39
C VAL A 10 4.87 21.91 -5.22
N ALA A 11 3.97 22.88 -5.43
CA ALA A 11 2.69 22.63 -6.10
C ALA A 11 2.82 22.07 -7.53
N PRO A 12 3.73 22.56 -8.41
CA PRO A 12 3.95 21.96 -9.73
C PRO A 12 4.45 20.51 -9.66
N ALA A 13 5.24 20.15 -8.65
CA ALA A 13 5.75 18.79 -8.47
C ALA A 13 4.67 17.81 -7.97
N LEU A 14 3.67 18.30 -7.21
CA LEU A 14 2.57 17.49 -6.71
C LEU A 14 1.44 17.31 -7.74
N ARG A 15 1.20 18.31 -8.60
CA ARG A 15 0.10 18.29 -9.57
C ARG A 15 -0.02 16.99 -10.40
N PRO A 16 1.05 16.41 -10.96
CA PRO A 16 0.93 15.16 -11.73
C PRO A 16 0.60 13.93 -10.87
N GLN A 17 0.83 14.00 -9.55
CA GLN A 17 0.57 12.90 -8.61
C GLN A 17 -0.91 12.83 -8.21
N LEU A 18 -1.63 13.96 -8.25
CA LEU A 18 -2.98 14.09 -7.69
C LEU A 18 -3.99 13.16 -8.37
N VAL A 19 -4.16 13.26 -9.69
CA VAL A 19 -5.20 12.50 -10.40
C VAL A 19 -4.94 10.99 -10.33
N PRO A 20 -3.73 10.48 -10.63
CA PRO A 20 -3.46 9.04 -10.50
C PRO A 20 -3.60 8.55 -9.05
N GLY A 21 -3.15 9.35 -8.08
CA GLY A 21 -3.31 9.04 -6.66
C GLY A 21 -4.77 8.93 -6.25
N LEU A 22 -5.61 9.92 -6.57
CA LEU A 22 -7.03 9.89 -6.25
C LEU A 22 -7.77 8.73 -6.90
N LEU A 23 -7.51 8.45 -8.19
CA LEU A 23 -8.11 7.32 -8.89
C LEU A 23 -7.66 5.98 -8.29
N GLY A 24 -6.37 5.86 -7.96
CA GLY A 24 -5.85 4.67 -7.27
C GLY A 24 -6.43 4.49 -5.88
N GLY A 25 -6.67 5.57 -5.15
CA GLY A 25 -7.31 5.53 -3.83
C GLY A 25 -8.76 5.09 -3.89
N LEU A 26 -9.53 5.59 -4.86
CA LEU A 26 -10.90 5.13 -5.11
C LEU A 26 -10.95 3.65 -5.50
N ALA A 27 -10.07 3.22 -6.41
CA ALA A 27 -9.97 1.82 -6.80
C ALA A 27 -9.57 0.93 -5.61
N GLY A 28 -8.61 1.37 -4.81
CA GLY A 28 -8.18 0.68 -3.60
C GLY A 28 -9.29 0.56 -2.55
N ALA A 29 -10.01 1.64 -2.28
CA ALA A 29 -11.16 1.63 -1.36
C ALA A 29 -12.26 0.67 -1.84
N ALA A 30 -12.61 0.72 -3.14
CA ALA A 30 -13.62 -0.17 -3.69
C ALA A 30 -13.22 -1.64 -3.57
N LEU A 31 -11.94 -1.95 -3.79
CA LEU A 31 -11.41 -3.30 -3.70
C LEU A 31 -11.35 -3.81 -2.25
N ILE A 32 -10.94 -2.95 -1.32
CA ILE A 32 -10.94 -3.27 0.11
C ILE A 32 -12.38 -3.49 0.61
N ALA A 33 -13.32 -2.62 0.24
CA ALA A 33 -14.72 -2.79 0.59
C ALA A 33 -15.30 -4.09 0.01
N LEU A 34 -14.99 -4.40 -1.26
CA LEU A 34 -15.45 -5.63 -1.91
C LEU A 34 -14.90 -6.89 -1.24
N THR A 35 -13.59 -6.90 -0.96
CA THR A 35 -12.96 -8.01 -0.24
C THR A 35 -13.39 -8.06 1.23
N GLY A 36 -13.84 -6.95 1.82
CA GLY A 36 -14.47 -6.89 3.15
C GLY A 36 -15.61 -7.89 3.34
N TYR A 37 -16.43 -8.10 2.31
CA TYR A 37 -17.53 -9.08 2.34
C TYR A 37 -17.06 -10.54 2.42
N LEU A 38 -15.80 -10.80 2.08
CA LEU A 38 -15.18 -12.13 2.14
C LEU A 38 -14.37 -12.33 3.44
N ALA A 39 -14.36 -11.33 4.34
CA ALA A 39 -13.61 -11.40 5.58
C ALA A 39 -14.08 -12.60 6.44
N PRO A 40 -13.16 -13.40 7.00
CA PRO A 40 -13.49 -14.40 8.01
C PRO A 40 -14.31 -13.80 9.17
N PRO A 41 -15.28 -14.54 9.76
CA PRO A 41 -16.16 -14.02 10.81
C PRO A 41 -15.41 -13.39 12.00
N ALA A 42 -14.25 -13.96 12.38
CA ALA A 42 -13.41 -13.43 13.45
C ALA A 42 -12.94 -11.99 13.17
N LEU A 43 -12.60 -11.66 11.92
CA LEU A 43 -12.19 -10.31 11.53
C LEU A 43 -13.38 -9.35 11.44
N GLN A 44 -14.56 -9.82 11.03
CA GLN A 44 -15.77 -9.00 11.01
C GLN A 44 -16.18 -8.58 12.43
N GLN A 45 -16.13 -9.51 13.39
CA GLN A 45 -16.41 -9.25 14.81
C GLN A 45 -15.38 -8.28 15.42
N LEU A 46 -14.11 -8.44 15.05
CA LEU A 46 -13.04 -7.54 15.49
C LEU A 46 -13.24 -6.12 14.95
N ALA A 47 -13.60 -5.96 13.67
CA ALA A 47 -13.83 -4.65 13.06
C ALA A 47 -14.98 -3.88 13.72
N ALA A 48 -15.96 -4.57 14.31
CA ALA A 48 -17.06 -3.94 15.04
C ALA A 48 -16.67 -3.42 16.44
N THR A 49 -15.53 -3.86 16.98
CA THR A 49 -15.13 -3.58 18.37
C THR A 49 -13.81 -2.81 18.48
N VAL A 50 -12.96 -2.89 17.46
CA VAL A 50 -11.67 -2.22 17.40
C VAL A 50 -11.70 -1.15 16.33
N SER A 51 -11.46 0.10 16.72
CA SER A 51 -11.29 1.22 15.79
C SER A 51 -9.92 1.84 15.94
N MET A 52 -9.24 2.07 14.82
CA MET A 52 -8.01 2.86 14.79
C MET A 52 -8.39 4.34 14.71
N PRO A 53 -7.73 5.24 15.47
CA PRO A 53 -7.95 6.67 15.34
C PRO A 53 -7.80 7.12 13.88
N ALA A 54 -8.77 7.90 13.37
CA ALA A 54 -8.82 8.27 11.95
C ALA A 54 -7.51 8.90 11.44
N LEU A 55 -6.90 9.78 12.25
CA LEU A 55 -5.64 10.41 11.92
C LEU A 55 -4.48 9.41 11.82
N ALA A 56 -4.44 8.41 12.71
CA ALA A 56 -3.44 7.36 12.66
C ALA A 56 -3.66 6.47 11.44
N ARG A 57 -4.91 6.06 11.15
CA ARG A 57 -5.26 5.28 9.94
C ARG A 57 -4.81 6.01 8.67
N VAL A 58 -5.10 7.30 8.55
CA VAL A 58 -4.76 8.08 7.35
C VAL A 58 -3.26 8.40 7.27
N LEU A 59 -2.62 8.88 8.34
CA LEU A 59 -1.22 9.31 8.29
C LEU A 59 -0.24 8.16 8.42
N TYR A 60 -0.44 7.24 9.38
CA TYR A 60 0.44 6.09 9.52
C TYR A 60 0.23 5.13 8.34
N GLY A 61 -1.02 4.75 8.06
CA GLY A 61 -1.34 3.89 6.92
C GLY A 61 -0.91 4.53 5.60
N GLY A 62 -1.26 5.79 5.38
CA GLY A 62 -0.98 6.45 4.11
C GLY A 62 0.46 6.88 3.88
N VAL A 63 1.19 7.34 4.90
CA VAL A 63 2.56 7.87 4.75
C VAL A 63 3.60 6.84 5.20
N THR A 64 3.49 6.34 6.43
CA THR A 64 4.51 5.45 7.01
C THR A 64 4.60 4.14 6.23
N GLU A 65 3.47 3.52 5.93
CA GLU A 65 3.48 2.23 5.21
C GLU A 65 4.01 2.38 3.78
N GLU A 66 3.67 3.47 3.08
CA GLU A 66 4.19 3.71 1.73
C GLU A 66 5.69 4.02 1.73
N LEU A 67 6.21 4.73 2.74
CA LEU A 67 7.65 4.91 2.90
C LEU A 67 8.35 3.57 3.15
N LEU A 68 7.85 2.76 4.07
CA LEU A 68 8.46 1.47 4.38
C LEU A 68 8.40 0.51 3.18
N MET A 69 7.24 0.42 2.53
CA MET A 69 6.99 -0.60 1.53
C MET A 69 7.39 -0.20 0.13
N ARG A 70 7.21 1.05 -0.28
CA ARG A 70 7.53 1.48 -1.65
C ARG A 70 8.92 2.04 -1.72
N TRP A 71 9.19 3.07 -0.92
CA TRP A 71 10.53 3.67 -0.89
C TRP A 71 11.57 2.69 -0.33
N GLY A 72 11.26 1.98 0.76
CA GLY A 72 12.14 0.97 1.35
C GLY A 72 12.13 -0.36 0.59
N ALA A 73 11.16 -1.22 0.86
CA ALA A 73 11.17 -2.62 0.43
C ALA A 73 11.14 -2.80 -1.09
N MET A 74 10.22 -2.15 -1.81
CA MET A 74 10.11 -2.29 -3.26
C MET A 74 11.35 -1.77 -3.97
N THR A 75 11.92 -0.62 -3.57
CA THR A 75 13.17 -0.12 -4.13
C THR A 75 14.33 -1.08 -3.87
N PHE A 76 14.42 -1.65 -2.66
CA PHE A 76 15.42 -2.66 -2.33
C PHE A 76 15.30 -3.89 -3.24
N PHE A 77 14.10 -4.43 -3.44
CA PHE A 77 13.88 -5.58 -4.32
C PHE A 77 14.12 -5.24 -5.80
N ALA A 78 13.70 -4.07 -6.26
CA ALA A 78 13.98 -3.60 -7.62
C ALA A 78 15.50 -3.52 -7.87
N TRP A 79 16.25 -2.94 -6.92
CA TRP A 79 17.70 -2.90 -6.97
C TRP A 79 18.32 -4.30 -6.95
N LEU A 80 17.87 -5.19 -6.06
CA LEU A 80 18.39 -6.54 -5.92
C LEU A 80 18.16 -7.35 -7.21
N PHE A 81 16.95 -7.35 -7.74
CA PHE A 81 16.61 -8.09 -8.96
C PHE A 81 17.32 -7.50 -10.17
N TRP A 82 17.41 -6.18 -10.29
CA TRP A 82 18.24 -5.55 -11.30
C TRP A 82 19.71 -5.99 -11.19
N ARG A 83 20.26 -5.98 -9.97
CA ARG A 83 21.67 -6.33 -9.70
C ARG A 83 21.99 -7.78 -10.06
N VAL A 84 21.05 -8.70 -9.88
CA VAL A 84 21.21 -10.12 -10.16
C VAL A 84 20.97 -10.44 -11.64
N PHE A 85 19.89 -9.91 -12.23
CA PHE A 85 19.42 -10.35 -13.54
C PHE A 85 19.75 -9.40 -14.69
N GLN A 86 19.98 -8.11 -14.42
CA GLN A 86 20.03 -7.06 -15.45
C GLN A 86 21.13 -6.03 -15.24
N ARG A 87 22.21 -6.37 -14.52
CA ARG A 87 23.27 -5.44 -14.09
C ARG A 87 23.89 -4.57 -15.20
N ARG A 88 23.85 -5.02 -16.46
CA ARG A 88 24.42 -4.32 -17.63
C ARG A 88 23.40 -3.49 -18.43
N ALA A 89 22.14 -3.44 -18.00
CA ALA A 89 21.06 -2.72 -18.67
C ALA A 89 20.27 -1.89 -17.66
N ALA A 90 19.37 -1.03 -18.13
CA ALA A 90 18.36 -0.43 -17.25
C ALA A 90 17.40 -1.51 -16.73
N ALA A 91 16.83 -1.30 -15.54
CA ALA A 91 15.81 -2.20 -15.00
C ALA A 91 14.59 -2.25 -15.91
N GLY A 92 14.33 -3.41 -16.51
CA GLY A 92 13.19 -3.65 -17.37
C GLY A 92 11.89 -3.84 -16.59
N ALA A 93 10.78 -3.85 -17.31
CA ALA A 93 9.44 -4.03 -16.74
C ALA A 93 9.31 -5.30 -15.89
N GLY A 94 9.94 -6.41 -16.28
CA GLY A 94 9.89 -7.67 -15.52
C GLY A 94 10.50 -7.56 -14.12
N VAL A 95 11.62 -6.84 -13.97
CA VAL A 95 12.25 -6.57 -12.66
C VAL A 95 11.31 -5.75 -11.78
N MET A 96 10.67 -4.74 -12.36
CA MET A 96 9.75 -3.86 -11.61
C MET A 96 8.48 -4.60 -11.19
N VAL A 97 7.89 -5.40 -12.07
CA VAL A 97 6.72 -6.24 -11.76
C VAL A 97 7.06 -7.25 -10.66
N ALA A 98 8.23 -7.89 -10.72
CA ALA A 98 8.68 -8.79 -9.66
C ALA A 98 8.86 -8.07 -8.32
N ALA A 99 9.46 -6.87 -8.32
CA ALA A 99 9.63 -6.07 -7.11
C ALA A 99 8.29 -5.64 -6.51
N ILE A 100 7.32 -5.25 -7.35
CA ILE A 100 5.94 -4.94 -6.91
C ILE A 100 5.32 -6.18 -6.26
N ALA A 101 5.38 -7.34 -6.92
CA ALA A 101 4.76 -8.56 -6.43
C ALA A 101 5.33 -8.98 -5.07
N VAL A 102 6.66 -8.99 -4.92
CA VAL A 102 7.31 -9.37 -3.66
C VAL A 102 7.03 -8.34 -2.56
N ALA A 103 7.09 -7.05 -2.86
CA ALA A 103 6.77 -6.02 -1.87
C ALA A 103 5.28 -6.05 -1.46
N ALA A 104 4.35 -6.31 -2.39
CA ALA A 104 2.92 -6.42 -2.11
C ALA A 104 2.61 -7.64 -1.22
N LEU A 105 3.22 -8.79 -1.51
CA LEU A 105 3.10 -9.97 -0.64
C LEU A 105 3.73 -9.73 0.73
N GLY A 106 4.91 -9.11 0.76
CA GLY A 106 5.58 -8.71 2.00
C GLY A 106 4.74 -7.75 2.85
N PHE A 107 4.01 -6.82 2.21
CA PHE A 107 3.08 -5.92 2.87
C PHE A 107 1.95 -6.68 3.56
N GLY A 108 1.33 -7.64 2.87
CA GLY A 108 0.29 -8.47 3.46
C GLY A 108 0.79 -9.38 4.59
N ILE A 109 1.98 -9.95 4.44
CA ILE A 109 2.63 -10.74 5.51
C ILE A 109 2.93 -9.84 6.72
N GLY A 110 3.38 -8.60 6.49
CA GLY A 110 3.67 -7.62 7.54
C GLY A 110 2.46 -7.27 8.42
N HIS A 111 1.24 -7.56 7.98
CA HIS A 111 0.01 -7.38 8.75
C HIS A 111 -0.33 -8.56 9.67
N LEU A 112 0.27 -9.73 9.46
CA LEU A 112 -0.03 -10.92 10.26
C LEU A 112 0.31 -10.76 11.75
N PRO A 113 1.43 -10.11 12.16
CA PRO A 113 1.69 -9.87 13.57
C PRO A 113 0.57 -9.06 14.25
N ALA A 114 0.07 -8.00 13.60
CA ALA A 114 -1.03 -7.22 14.14
C ALA A 114 -2.32 -8.05 14.25
N ALA A 115 -2.66 -8.82 13.21
CA ALA A 115 -3.80 -9.73 13.26
C ALA A 115 -3.67 -10.78 14.39
N ALA A 116 -2.46 -11.30 14.62
CA ALA A 116 -2.20 -12.26 15.70
C ALA A 116 -2.35 -11.61 17.08
N THR A 117 -1.90 -10.37 17.26
CA THR A 117 -2.08 -9.65 18.55
C THR A 117 -3.55 -9.41 18.88
N LEU A 118 -4.39 -9.21 17.87
CA LEU A 118 -5.82 -8.90 18.06
C LEU A 118 -6.68 -10.17 18.21
N LEU A 119 -6.35 -11.24 17.49
CA LEU A 119 -7.14 -12.48 17.48
C LEU A 119 -6.57 -13.58 18.38
N GLY A 120 -5.33 -13.44 18.87
CA GLY A 120 -4.60 -14.45 19.64
C GLY A 120 -4.04 -15.59 18.80
N GLN A 121 -4.87 -16.24 17.97
CA GLN A 121 -4.44 -17.29 17.04
C GLN A 121 -4.93 -17.02 15.61
N LEU A 122 -4.04 -17.26 14.65
CA LEU A 122 -4.35 -17.09 13.22
C LEU A 122 -4.81 -18.42 12.62
N THR A 123 -6.01 -18.42 12.03
CA THR A 123 -6.47 -19.53 11.21
C THR A 123 -5.93 -19.40 9.78
N PRO A 124 -5.84 -20.50 9.00
CA PRO A 124 -5.42 -20.42 7.59
C PRO A 124 -6.28 -19.44 6.77
N GLY A 125 -7.59 -19.39 7.02
CA GLY A 125 -8.49 -18.44 6.35
C GLY A 125 -8.17 -16.98 6.66
N VAL A 126 -7.85 -16.65 7.92
CA VAL A 126 -7.41 -15.30 8.32
C VAL A 126 -6.08 -14.96 7.66
N ILE A 127 -5.12 -15.88 7.64
CA ILE A 127 -3.81 -15.65 7.02
C ILE A 127 -3.97 -15.32 5.54
N VAL A 128 -4.70 -16.16 4.80
CA VAL A 128 -4.95 -15.95 3.37
C VAL A 128 -5.66 -14.62 3.14
N TYR A 129 -6.70 -14.33 3.91
CA TYR A 129 -7.45 -13.09 3.77
C TYR A 129 -6.60 -11.85 4.02
N VAL A 130 -5.85 -11.81 5.13
CA VAL A 130 -5.01 -10.66 5.50
C VAL A 130 -3.89 -10.46 4.48
N VAL A 131 -3.22 -11.54 4.06
CA VAL A 131 -2.12 -11.43 3.09
C VAL A 131 -2.64 -10.95 1.74
N LEU A 132 -3.67 -11.60 1.20
CA LEU A 132 -4.18 -11.25 -0.13
C LEU A 132 -4.89 -9.90 -0.14
N GLY A 133 -5.72 -9.59 0.87
CA GLY A 133 -6.41 -8.31 0.98
C GLY A 133 -5.45 -7.13 0.93
N ASN A 134 -4.40 -7.17 1.74
CA ASN A 134 -3.38 -6.12 1.77
C ASN A 134 -2.49 -6.14 0.52
N ALA A 135 -2.10 -7.31 0.01
CA ALA A 135 -1.31 -7.40 -1.21
C ALA A 135 -2.04 -6.78 -2.41
N THR A 136 -3.37 -6.91 -2.48
CA THR A 136 -4.14 -6.36 -3.60
C THR A 136 -4.03 -4.83 -3.67
N PHE A 137 -4.13 -4.13 -2.53
CA PHE A 137 -3.82 -2.69 -2.48
C PHE A 137 -2.33 -2.42 -2.75
N GLY A 138 -1.43 -3.26 -2.22
CA GLY A 138 0.00 -3.19 -2.47
C GLY A 138 0.38 -3.21 -3.96
N PHE A 139 -0.36 -3.94 -4.80
CA PHE A 139 -0.17 -3.91 -6.25
C PHE A 139 -0.53 -2.56 -6.87
N ILE A 140 -1.64 -1.94 -6.45
CA ILE A 140 -2.09 -0.63 -6.93
C ILE A 140 -1.05 0.43 -6.55
N ALA A 141 -0.69 0.50 -5.27
CA ALA A 141 0.28 1.47 -4.77
C ALA A 141 1.69 1.25 -5.34
N GLY A 142 2.11 -0.02 -5.53
CA GLY A 142 3.37 -0.35 -6.20
C GLY A 142 3.41 0.09 -7.67
N ALA A 143 2.31 -0.10 -8.41
CA ALA A 143 2.20 0.39 -9.79
C ALA A 143 2.23 1.91 -9.87
N LEU A 144 1.55 2.62 -8.95
CA LEU A 144 1.60 4.08 -8.85
C LEU A 144 3.01 4.58 -8.52
N TYR A 145 3.69 3.93 -7.57
CA TYR A 145 5.07 4.27 -7.23
C TYR A 145 6.01 4.11 -8.44
N TRP A 146 5.85 3.03 -9.21
CA TRP A 146 6.68 2.80 -10.39
C TRP A 146 6.37 3.78 -11.54
N LYS A 147 5.09 4.04 -11.83
CA LYS A 147 4.69 4.79 -13.03
C LYS A 147 4.54 6.29 -12.82
N VAL A 148 4.36 6.73 -11.58
CA VAL A 148 4.03 8.13 -11.26
C VAL A 148 4.95 8.66 -10.16
N GLY A 149 5.00 7.99 -9.02
CA GLY A 149 5.93 8.29 -7.92
C GLY A 149 5.34 8.05 -6.54
N LEU A 150 6.16 8.30 -5.52
CA LEU A 150 5.84 8.00 -4.12
C LEU A 150 4.64 8.80 -3.63
N GLU A 151 4.56 10.08 -3.98
CA GLU A 151 3.48 10.95 -3.53
C GLU A 151 2.12 10.49 -4.08
N ALA A 152 2.06 9.93 -5.31
CA ALA A 152 0.82 9.35 -5.83
C ALA A 152 0.39 8.12 -5.04
N ALA A 153 1.32 7.25 -4.64
CA ALA A 153 1.03 6.10 -3.80
C ALA A 153 0.53 6.51 -2.40
N ILE A 154 1.16 7.54 -1.80
CA ILE A 154 0.71 8.13 -0.53
C ILE A 154 -0.70 8.71 -0.65
N ILE A 155 -0.96 9.51 -1.69
CA ILE A 155 -2.29 10.09 -1.94
C ILE A 155 -3.34 8.98 -2.12
N ALA A 156 -3.01 7.92 -2.87
CA ALA A 156 -3.90 6.79 -3.06
C ALA A 156 -4.24 6.09 -1.74
N HIS A 157 -3.23 5.84 -0.90
CA HIS A 157 -3.45 5.12 0.35
C HIS A 157 -4.21 5.96 1.39
N MET A 158 -3.82 7.22 1.56
CA MET A 158 -4.58 8.18 2.38
C MET A 158 -6.02 8.32 1.87
N GLY A 159 -6.21 8.40 0.55
CA GLY A 159 -7.51 8.49 -0.11
C GLY A 159 -8.35 7.25 0.14
N ALA A 160 -7.77 6.06 0.03
CA ALA A 160 -8.48 4.80 0.28
C ALA A 160 -9.00 4.73 1.72
N HIS A 161 -8.16 5.04 2.71
CA HIS A 161 -8.58 5.12 4.11
C HIS A 161 -9.66 6.17 4.35
N THR A 162 -9.53 7.35 3.73
CA THR A 162 -10.51 8.43 3.87
C THR A 162 -11.87 8.02 3.31
N VAL A 163 -11.91 7.42 2.13
CA VAL A 163 -13.15 6.93 1.50
C VAL A 163 -13.80 5.86 2.36
N LEU A 164 -13.04 4.89 2.87
CA LEU A 164 -13.56 3.84 3.75
C LEU A 164 -14.15 4.42 5.04
N LEU A 165 -13.42 5.32 5.71
CA LEU A 165 -13.90 6.01 6.93
C LEU A 165 -15.21 6.75 6.69
N LEU A 166 -15.31 7.50 5.58
CA LEU A 166 -16.53 8.25 5.23
C LEU A 166 -17.70 7.33 4.85
N SER A 167 -17.41 6.08 4.45
CA SER A 167 -18.41 5.09 4.06
C SER A 167 -18.85 4.17 5.21
N GLY A 168 -18.33 4.39 6.43
CA GLY A 168 -18.61 3.53 7.59
C GLY A 168 -17.87 2.20 7.59
N PHE A 169 -16.74 2.11 6.86
CA PHE A 169 -15.83 0.97 6.74
C PHE A 169 -14.49 1.18 7.48
#